data_AF-A0A1F3M2I3-F1
#
_entry.id   AF-A0A1F3M2I3-F1
#
_cell.length_a   1.000
_cell.length_b   1.000
_cell.length_c   1.000
_cell.angle_alpha   90.00
_cell.angle_beta   90.00
_cell.angle_gamma   90.00
#
_symmetry.space_group_name_H-M   'P 1'
#
loop_
_entity.id
_entity.type
_entity.pdbx_description
1 polymer ?
#
loop_
_entity_poly.entity_id
_entity_poly.type
_entity_poly.pdbx_seq_one_letter_code
_entity_poly.pdbx_strand_id
1 'polypeptide(L)'
;MSSGKVLLGVLAGLAAGALIGILFAPDKGSETRKKIVKKGEEYADEIKEKINSLLDDLSQKIDETKAKADEMASEAQATVEDAKV
;
A
#
# COMPACT_ATOMS: atom_id res chain seq x y z
N MET A 1 22.16 4.16 -19.11
CA MET A 1 21.06 5.16 -19.16
C MET A 1 20.24 5.04 -17.90
N SER A 2 19.81 6.14 -17.30
CA SER A 2 19.06 6.13 -16.04
C SER A 2 17.60 5.77 -16.32
N SER A 3 17.19 4.55 -15.98
CA SER A 3 15.84 4.00 -16.22
C SER A 3 14.73 4.89 -15.63
N GLY A 4 15.01 5.61 -14.55
CA GLY A 4 14.05 6.55 -13.95
C GLY A 4 13.68 7.70 -14.88
N LYS A 5 14.62 8.22 -15.69
CA LYS A 5 14.33 9.27 -16.67
C LYS A 5 13.48 8.76 -17.83
N VAL A 6 13.71 7.50 -18.25
CA VAL A 6 12.93 6.85 -19.31
C VAL A 6 11.49 6.61 -18.82
N LEU A 7 11.32 6.10 -17.60
CA LEU A 7 10.00 5.90 -16.99
C LEU A 7 9.22 7.22 -16.87
N LEU A 8 9.89 8.29 -16.41
CA LEU A 8 9.30 9.63 -16.32
C LEU A 8 8.85 10.16 -17.69
N GLY A 9 9.68 9.97 -18.72
CA GLY A 9 9.35 10.36 -20.09
C GLY A 9 8.13 9.61 -20.65
N VAL A 10 8.05 8.30 -20.41
CA VAL A 10 6.90 7.48 -20.83
C VAL A 10 5.62 7.90 -20.12
N LEU A 11 5.67 8.12 -18.80
CA LEU A 11 4.52 8.58 -18.02
C LEU A 11 4.05 9.97 -18.46
N ALA A 12 4.99 10.89 -18.71
CA ALA A 12 4.67 12.22 -19.21
C ALA A 12 4.02 12.16 -20.61
N GLY A 13 4.54 11.31 -21.50
CA GLY A 13 3.96 11.08 -22.83
C GLY A 13 2.55 10.49 -22.78
N LEU A 14 2.32 9.49 -21.92
CA LEU A 14 0.99 8.91 -21.72
C LEU A 14 0.00 9.92 -21.14
N ALA A 15 0.41 10.70 -20.14
CA ALA A 15 -0.43 11.73 -19.54
C ALA A 15 -0.81 12.80 -20.56
N ALA A 16 0.16 13.32 -21.32
CA ALA A 16 -0.09 14.29 -22.38
C ALA A 16 -1.02 13.73 -23.46
N GLY A 17 -0.80 12.49 -23.90
CA GLY A 17 -1.63 11.81 -24.89
C GLY A 17 -3.06 11.59 -24.41
N ALA A 18 -3.26 11.18 -23.15
CA ALA A 18 -4.57 10.99 -22.57
C ALA A 18 -5.35 12.32 -22.45
N LEU A 19 -4.68 13.39 -22.02
CA LEU A 19 -5.30 14.72 -21.97
C LEU A 19 -5.74 15.20 -23.35
N ILE A 20 -4.87 15.07 -24.36
CA ILE A 20 -5.19 15.41 -25.75
C ILE A 20 -6.35 14.55 -26.27
N GLY A 21 -6.34 13.24 -26.00
CA GLY A 21 -7.41 12.32 -26.39
C GLY A 21 -8.76 12.67 -25.78
N ILE A 22 -8.80 13.02 -24.48
CA ILE A 22 -10.02 13.45 -23.79
C ILE A 22 -10.55 14.77 -24.35
N LEU A 23 -9.66 15.71 -24.70
CA LEU A 23 -10.06 16.99 -25.28
C LEU A 23 -10.60 16.85 -26.71
N PHE A 24 -9.99 15.99 -27.53
CA PHE A 24 -10.44 15.75 -28.91
C PHE A 24 -11.68 14.88 -29.01
N ALA A 25 -11.86 13.93 -28.09
CA ALA A 25 -13.00 13.03 -28.04
C ALA A 25 -13.64 13.04 -26.64
N PRO A 26 -14.40 14.10 -26.30
CA PRO A 26 -15.06 14.18 -25.01
C PRO A 26 -16.26 13.24 -24.94
N ASP A 27 -16.31 12.45 -23.88
CA ASP A 27 -17.52 11.75 -23.47
C ASP A 27 -18.59 12.76 -23.02
N LYS A 28 -19.86 12.33 -23.06
CA LYS A 28 -20.95 13.11 -22.44
C LYS A 28 -20.66 13.31 -20.95
N GLY A 29 -20.77 14.55 -20.46
CA GLY A 29 -20.48 14.87 -19.06
C GLY A 29 -21.31 14.09 -18.03
N SER A 30 -22.53 13.65 -18.38
CA SER A 30 -23.34 12.74 -17.56
C SER A 30 -22.64 11.39 -17.34
N GLU A 31 -22.09 10.83 -18.41
CA GLU A 31 -21.37 9.55 -18.39
C GLU A 31 -20.04 9.69 -17.66
N THR A 32 -19.32 10.79 -17.85
CA THR A 32 -18.05 11.05 -17.14
C THR A 32 -18.27 11.12 -15.63
N ARG A 33 -19.29 11.84 -15.15
CA ARG A 33 -19.62 11.88 -13.72
C ARG A 33 -20.00 10.51 -13.17
N LYS A 34 -20.81 9.74 -13.92
CA LYS A 34 -21.18 8.38 -13.54
C LYS A 34 -19.96 7.45 -13.45
N LYS A 35 -19.04 7.54 -14.41
CA LYS A 35 -17.78 6.79 -14.41
C LYS A 35 -16.89 7.18 -13.23
N ILE A 36 -16.79 8.47 -12.87
CA ILE A 36 -15.99 8.95 -11.73
C ILE A 36 -16.54 8.38 -10.42
N VAL A 37 -17.85 8.46 -10.19
CA VAL A 37 -18.47 7.94 -8.95
C VAL A 37 -18.23 6.44 -8.84
N LYS A 38 -18.57 5.69 -9.89
CA LYS A 38 -18.41 4.22 -9.89
C LYS A 38 -16.95 3.81 -9.66
N LYS A 39 -16.01 4.40 -10.39
CA LYS A 39 -14.58 4.10 -10.20
C LYS A 39 -14.07 4.54 -8.84
N GLY A 40 -14.54 5.67 -8.31
CA GLY A 40 -14.16 6.17 -7.00
C GLY A 40 -14.58 5.22 -5.88
N GLU A 41 -15.79 4.68 -5.95
CA GLU A 41 -16.29 3.66 -5.02
C GLU A 41 -15.45 2.36 -5.12
N GLU A 42 -15.25 1.84 -6.35
CA GLU A 42 -14.42 0.64 -6.58
C GLU A 42 -13.00 0.80 -6.01
N TYR A 43 -12.32 1.92 -6.29
CA TYR A 43 -10.98 2.17 -5.74
C TYR A 43 -10.98 2.35 -4.23
N ALA A 44 -11.98 3.02 -3.67
CA ALA A 44 -12.05 3.22 -2.22
C ALA A 44 -12.20 1.89 -1.49
N ASP A 45 -13.00 0.98 -2.02
CA ASP A 45 -13.19 -0.35 -1.45
C ASP A 45 -11.94 -1.22 -1.61
N GLU A 46 -11.30 -1.23 -2.79
CA GLU A 46 -10.02 -1.94 -3.00
C GLU A 46 -8.90 -1.43 -2.08
N ILE A 47 -8.82 -0.11 -1.87
CA ILE A 47 -7.82 0.49 -0.99
C ILE A 47 -8.10 0.11 0.47
N LYS A 48 -9.37 0.15 0.91
CA LYS A 48 -9.73 -0.27 2.27
C LYS A 48 -9.37 -1.73 2.50
N GLU A 49 -9.68 -2.62 1.57
CA GLU A 49 -9.33 -4.04 1.68
C GLU A 49 -7.81 -4.24 1.80
N LYS A 50 -7.03 -3.58 0.94
CA LYS A 50 -5.56 -3.63 1.01
C LYS A 50 -5.01 -3.05 2.30
N ILE A 51 -5.58 -1.96 2.82
CA ILE A 51 -5.15 -1.37 4.09
C ILE A 51 -5.48 -2.33 5.24
N ASN A 52 -6.68 -2.89 5.27
CA ASN A 52 -7.07 -3.84 6.31
C ASN A 52 -6.15 -5.07 6.29
N SER A 53 -5.88 -5.64 5.12
CA SER A 53 -4.95 -6.78 5.03
C SER A 53 -3.55 -6.42 5.51
N LEU A 54 -3.05 -5.23 5.18
CA LEU A 54 -1.74 -4.76 5.66
C LEU A 54 -1.72 -4.54 7.18
N LEU A 55 -2.81 -4.05 7.76
CA LEU A 55 -2.92 -3.85 9.20
C LEU A 55 -3.02 -5.19 9.94
N ASP A 56 -3.74 -6.16 9.40
CA ASP A 56 -3.84 -7.51 9.95
C ASP A 56 -2.48 -8.22 9.90
N ASP A 57 -1.80 -8.19 8.74
CA ASP A 57 -0.45 -8.76 8.57
C ASP A 57 0.56 -8.11 9.53
N LEU A 58 0.46 -6.79 9.73
CA LEU A 58 1.33 -6.05 10.65
C LEU A 58 1.04 -6.40 12.10
N SER A 59 -0.23 -6.48 12.49
CA SER A 59 -0.64 -6.82 13.86
C SER A 59 -0.17 -8.22 14.23
N GLN A 60 -0.36 -9.20 13.33
CA GLN A 60 0.14 -10.55 13.53
C GLN A 60 1.67 -10.58 13.70
N LYS A 61 2.41 -9.84 12.86
CA LYS A 61 3.87 -9.74 13.02
C LYS A 61 4.30 -9.09 14.33
N ILE A 62 3.57 -8.07 14.79
CA ILE A 62 3.86 -7.41 16.07
C ILE A 62 3.62 -8.38 17.22
N ASP A 63 2.52 -9.11 17.21
CA ASP A 63 2.19 -10.10 18.25
C ASP A 63 3.22 -11.24 18.27
N GLU A 64 3.60 -11.78 17.12
CA GLU A 64 4.66 -12.80 17.01
C GLU A 64 6.01 -12.28 17.50
N THR A 65 6.35 -11.02 17.19
CA THR A 65 7.59 -10.38 17.65
C THR A 65 7.58 -10.17 19.15
N LYS A 66 6.44 -9.74 19.70
CA LYS A 66 6.26 -9.50 21.13
C LYS A 66 6.34 -10.81 21.92
N ALA A 67 5.69 -11.88 21.44
CA ALA A 67 5.78 -13.20 22.05
C ALA A 67 7.24 -13.71 22.08
N LYS A 68 7.98 -13.58 20.97
CA LYS A 68 9.40 -13.94 20.93
C LYS A 68 10.27 -13.09 21.84
N ALA A 69 9.96 -11.80 21.99
CA ALA A 69 10.69 -10.92 22.89
C ALA A 69 10.43 -11.27 24.37
N ASP A 70 9.18 -11.57 24.73
CA ASP A 70 8.79 -11.98 26.09
C ASP A 70 9.42 -13.36 26.45
N GLU A 71 9.52 -14.27 25.48
CA GLU A 71 10.20 -15.58 25.62
C GLU A 71 11.73 -15.42 25.81
N MET A 72 12.39 -14.63 24.96
CA MET A 72 13.82 -14.32 25.11
C MET A 72 14.12 -13.60 26.43
N ALA A 73 13.25 -12.67 26.85
CA ALA A 73 13.42 -11.97 28.12
C ALA A 73 13.27 -12.90 29.32
N SER A 74 12.42 -13.93 29.22
CA SER A 74 12.27 -14.95 30.27
C SER A 74 13.47 -15.91 30.30
N GLU A 75 13.96 -16.37 29.16
CA GLU A 75 15.20 -17.17 29.09
C GLU A 75 16.43 -16.40 29.59
N ALA A 76 16.53 -15.12 29.22
CA ALA A 76 17.61 -14.26 29.68
C ALA A 76 17.54 -14.02 31.21
N GLN A 77 16.35 -13.84 31.76
CA GLN A 77 16.19 -13.71 33.21
C GLN A 77 16.53 -15.01 33.93
N ALA A 78 16.06 -16.17 33.45
CA ALA A 78 16.37 -17.46 34.03
C ALA A 78 17.89 -17.77 34.02
N THR A 79 18.57 -17.48 32.91
CA THR A 79 20.03 -17.70 32.80
C THR A 79 20.86 -16.71 33.62
N VAL A 80 20.40 -15.46 33.78
CA VAL A 80 21.07 -14.48 34.65
C VAL A 80 20.87 -14.80 36.14
N GLU A 81 19.73 -15.39 36.49
CA GLU A 81 19.41 -15.79 37.87
C GLU A 81 20.17 -17.08 38.27
N ASP A 82 20.29 -18.07 37.37
CA ASP A 82 21.11 -19.27 37.58
C ASP A 82 22.63 -18.97 37.60
N ALA A 83 23.10 -17.93 36.90
CA ALA A 83 24.53 -17.54 36.88
C ALA A 83 24.95 -16.67 38.08
N LYS A 84 24.00 -16.22 38.91
CA LYS A 84 24.27 -15.37 40.08
C LYS A 84 24.35 -16.16 41.41
N VAL A 85 24.06 -17.46 41.39
CA VAL A 85 24.25 -18.42 42.50
C VAL A 85 25.58 -19.14 42.35
#